data_AF-A0A8J2T0R3-F1
#
_entry.id   AF-A0A8J2T0R3-F1
#
_cell.length_a   1.000
_cell.length_b   1.000
_cell.length_c   1.000
_cell.angle_alpha   90.00
_cell.angle_beta   90.00
_cell.angle_gamma   90.00
#
_symmetry.space_group_name_H-M   'P 1'
#
loop_
_entity.id
_entity.type
_entity.pdbx_description
1 polymer ?
#
loop_
_entity_poly.entity_id
_entity_poly.type
_entity_poly.pdbx_seq_one_letter_code
_entity_poly.pdbx_strand_id
1 'polypeptide(L)'
;MATAPYEDRAEEVTYLLAQCGLARYLPAFRNDDVDDSCLNTLTPEDLHDLGLPMGPRARLARAIRERNAAAAAAAPSAAAAPAAPSLPPPPPLPVSMRAATPPPFDNDDDDDDLCQMCWDNAIDCKCKHCEKAFFCSACVANWRRQGTAKAQGSSCPTCRQPEEGQLEVVDLEGRPLDAPRAMAWGGAAPAVVPFPGAAEAEARRRREAEARAAADADALRRRREAEAVRARERREAEMYAAAAEAEARRRREAEARAALNAAALATSVAAKDAGVWASRAYEGRSAVREEAHRRARVTKPSDVGGDHAAYVDAYVAAVTGAFEDAEARAADRAAAAAAARGAHDAAVDRDNAAAAVISAFVDEAVASCRRDAAAAAIAELTEIAGEILMLVDAHGGTISTTSLGNAYKKWYGKDLDYPGKLTTFLKDLPGVELIHDISARFPSWIRRATALAPITNPRVAADVHRILQGAAAEPASAAPSRSVSPDPTAAPWTPAAAPAVPAFHSHPGMYSWRAPPPSPVPMGAYVMPPPLPVPLLPAPLLNPFVLQPVPQARRSRNRGKKNGKNEVCVSEFM
;
A
#
# COMPACT_ATOMS: atom_id res chain seq x y z
N MET A 1 12.54 -39.54 14.52
CA MET A 1 11.17 -39.46 15.06
C MET A 1 10.80 -37.99 15.01
N ALA A 2 9.93 -37.60 14.07
CA ALA A 2 9.45 -36.22 13.99
C ALA A 2 8.46 -36.03 15.14
N THR A 3 8.77 -35.11 16.06
CA THR A 3 7.80 -34.64 17.05
C THR A 3 6.59 -34.09 16.30
N ALA A 4 5.39 -34.47 16.75
CA ALA A 4 4.17 -34.10 16.08
C ALA A 4 4.03 -32.56 16.08
N PRO A 5 3.53 -31.93 15.00
CA PRO A 5 3.37 -30.47 14.89
C PRO A 5 2.42 -29.83 15.91
N TYR A 6 1.90 -30.63 16.85
CA TYR A 6 1.04 -30.21 17.95
C TYR A 6 1.82 -29.77 19.19
N GLU A 7 3.05 -30.27 19.39
CA GLU A 7 3.85 -29.92 20.58
C GLU A 7 4.30 -28.45 20.53
N ASP A 8 4.69 -27.96 19.35
CA ASP A 8 5.14 -26.57 19.14
C ASP A 8 4.03 -25.54 19.45
N ARG A 9 2.76 -25.91 19.19
CA ARG A 9 1.60 -25.02 19.45
C ARG A 9 1.26 -24.93 20.94
N ALA A 10 1.55 -25.97 21.72
CA ALA A 10 1.32 -25.97 23.15
C ALA A 10 2.36 -25.11 23.91
N GLU A 11 3.54 -24.90 23.32
CA GLU A 11 4.60 -24.09 23.93
C GLU A 11 4.25 -22.60 23.97
N GLU A 12 3.58 -22.07 22.95
CA GLU A 12 3.15 -20.66 22.93
C GLU A 12 2.13 -20.34 24.02
N VAL A 13 1.13 -21.21 24.21
CA VAL A 13 0.14 -21.08 25.29
C VAL A 13 0.83 -21.13 26.65
N THR A 14 1.82 -22.02 26.79
CA THR A 14 2.63 -22.16 28.00
C THR A 14 3.41 -20.88 28.31
N TYR A 15 4.05 -20.30 27.31
CA TYR A 15 4.82 -19.06 27.41
C TYR A 15 3.93 -17.88 27.83
N LEU A 16 2.78 -17.71 27.18
CA LEU A 16 1.85 -16.62 27.49
C LEU A 16 1.28 -16.73 28.91
N LEU A 17 0.90 -17.93 29.34
CA LEU A 17 0.43 -18.18 30.70
C LEU A 17 1.52 -17.93 31.73
N ALA A 18 2.78 -18.30 31.44
CA ALA A 18 3.91 -18.00 32.30
C ALA A 18 4.16 -16.49 32.43
N GLN A 19 4.12 -15.75 31.32
CA GLN A 19 4.29 -14.29 31.28
C GLN A 19 3.22 -13.55 32.10
N CYS A 20 1.99 -14.06 32.12
CA CYS A 20 0.90 -13.50 32.92
C CYS A 20 0.96 -13.88 34.43
N GLY A 21 1.88 -14.77 34.82
CA GLY A 21 1.92 -15.37 36.16
C GLY A 21 0.76 -16.34 36.41
N LEU A 22 0.27 -16.99 35.35
CA LEU A 22 -0.89 -17.89 35.33
C LEU A 22 -0.52 -19.34 35.02
N ALA A 23 0.76 -19.71 35.06
CA ALA A 23 1.25 -21.06 34.79
C ALA A 23 0.54 -22.18 35.60
N ARG A 24 -0.02 -21.86 36.77
CA ARG A 24 -0.81 -22.82 37.58
C ARG A 24 -2.11 -23.29 36.92
N TYR A 25 -2.64 -22.55 35.94
CA TYR A 25 -3.87 -22.90 35.22
C TYR A 25 -3.60 -23.70 33.94
N LEU A 26 -2.33 -23.97 33.62
CA LEU A 26 -1.93 -24.73 32.43
C LEU A 26 -2.62 -26.10 32.30
N PRO A 27 -2.86 -26.88 33.37
CA PRO A 27 -3.62 -28.12 33.27
C PRO A 27 -5.06 -27.92 32.80
N ALA A 28 -5.72 -26.81 33.15
CA ALA A 28 -7.09 -26.54 32.69
C ALA A 28 -7.11 -26.28 31.18
N PHE A 29 -6.19 -25.45 30.68
CA PHE A 29 -6.03 -25.20 29.24
C PHE A 29 -5.70 -26.48 28.45
N ARG A 30 -4.89 -27.38 29.03
CA ARG A 30 -4.58 -28.68 28.41
C ARG A 30 -5.76 -29.65 28.43
N ASN A 31 -6.56 -29.65 29.49
CA ASN A 31 -7.71 -30.55 29.61
C ASN A 31 -8.83 -30.18 28.62
N ASP A 32 -8.96 -28.89 28.30
CA ASP A 32 -9.96 -28.36 27.36
C ASP A 32 -9.39 -28.14 25.94
N ASP A 33 -8.21 -28.71 25.64
CA ASP A 33 -7.52 -28.66 24.34
C ASP A 33 -7.40 -27.24 23.74
N VAL A 34 -7.12 -26.24 24.58
CA VAL A 34 -6.97 -24.85 24.16
C VAL A 34 -5.60 -24.63 23.53
N ASP A 35 -5.59 -24.50 22.21
CA ASP A 35 -4.39 -24.21 21.41
C ASP A 35 -4.23 -22.72 21.09
N ASP A 36 -3.13 -22.35 20.40
CA ASP A 36 -2.83 -20.96 20.06
C ASP A 36 -3.90 -20.31 19.16
N SER A 37 -4.51 -21.10 18.26
CA SER A 37 -5.60 -20.62 17.41
C SER A 37 -6.84 -20.26 18.24
N CYS A 38 -7.22 -21.10 19.19
CA CYS A 38 -8.33 -20.83 20.10
C CYS A 38 -8.04 -19.64 21.02
N LEU A 39 -6.77 -19.43 21.37
CA LEU A 39 -6.38 -18.42 22.33
C LEU A 39 -6.71 -16.99 21.88
N ASN A 40 -6.68 -16.72 20.57
CA ASN A 40 -7.01 -15.42 19.99
C ASN A 40 -8.53 -15.16 19.93
N THR A 41 -9.35 -16.21 20.02
CA THR A 41 -10.82 -16.14 19.95
C THR A 41 -11.50 -16.24 21.32
N LEU A 42 -10.76 -16.57 22.38
CA LEU A 42 -11.31 -16.76 23.74
C LEU A 42 -11.96 -15.49 24.26
N THR A 43 -13.23 -15.61 24.64
CA THR A 43 -13.99 -14.56 25.33
C THR A 43 -13.79 -14.63 26.84
N PRO A 44 -14.08 -13.54 27.59
CA PRO A 44 -14.09 -13.58 29.05
C PRO A 44 -15.03 -14.65 29.63
N GLU A 45 -16.09 -14.99 28.91
CA GLU A 45 -17.03 -16.05 29.26
C GLU A 45 -16.37 -17.43 29.14
N ASP A 46 -15.65 -17.71 28.06
CA ASP A 46 -14.92 -18.97 27.89
C ASP A 46 -13.86 -19.14 28.99
N LEU A 47 -13.15 -18.06 29.34
CA LEU A 47 -12.17 -18.08 30.44
C LEU A 47 -12.81 -18.37 31.81
N HIS A 48 -14.08 -18.02 32.00
CA HIS A 48 -14.83 -18.37 33.21
C HIS A 48 -15.16 -19.86 33.24
N ASP A 49 -15.53 -20.43 32.09
CA ASP A 49 -15.90 -21.84 31.96
C ASP A 49 -14.67 -22.76 32.08
N LEU A 50 -13.49 -22.29 31.68
CA LEU A 50 -12.18 -22.89 31.99
C LEU A 50 -11.82 -22.83 33.49
N GLY A 51 -12.66 -22.23 34.34
CA GLY A 51 -12.50 -22.19 35.79
C GLY A 51 -11.57 -21.09 36.31
N LEU A 52 -11.27 -20.05 35.52
CA LEU A 52 -10.42 -18.96 35.98
C LEU A 52 -11.24 -17.97 36.85
N PRO A 53 -10.77 -17.65 38.08
CA PRO A 53 -11.42 -16.62 38.89
C PRO A 53 -11.24 -15.24 38.24
N MET A 54 -12.10 -14.29 38.62
CA MET A 54 -12.23 -12.98 37.96
C MET A 54 -10.91 -12.22 37.76
N GLY A 55 -9.98 -12.26 38.72
CA GLY A 55 -8.69 -11.56 38.63
C GLY A 55 -7.76 -12.12 37.54
N PRO A 56 -7.34 -13.40 37.61
CA PRO A 56 -6.64 -14.11 36.54
C PRO A 56 -7.29 -13.98 35.16
N ARG A 57 -8.63 -14.10 35.11
CA ARG A 57 -9.41 -13.93 33.89
C ARG A 57 -9.19 -12.56 33.25
N ALA A 58 -9.33 -11.48 34.02
CA ALA A 58 -9.12 -10.12 33.50
C ALA A 58 -7.69 -9.88 33.03
N ARG A 59 -6.70 -10.50 33.70
CA ARG A 59 -5.28 -10.41 33.32
C ARG A 59 -5.01 -11.12 31.99
N LEU A 60 -5.51 -12.34 31.82
CA LEU A 60 -5.33 -13.09 30.57
C LEU A 60 -6.07 -12.45 29.40
N ALA A 61 -7.31 -12.00 29.60
CA ALA A 61 -8.07 -11.28 28.57
C ALA A 61 -7.40 -9.98 28.12
N ARG A 62 -6.65 -9.32 29.02
CA ARG A 62 -5.81 -8.18 28.65
C ARG A 62 -4.61 -8.61 27.81
N ALA A 63 -3.89 -9.64 28.21
CA ALA A 63 -2.74 -10.15 27.46
C ALA A 63 -3.12 -10.64 26.05
N ILE A 64 -4.27 -11.32 25.90
CA ILE A 64 -4.81 -11.73 24.59
C ILE A 64 -5.08 -10.52 23.70
N ARG A 65 -5.70 -9.46 24.24
CA ARG A 65 -5.94 -8.22 23.47
C ARG A 65 -4.64 -7.53 23.05
N GLU A 66 -3.65 -7.47 23.94
CA GLU A 66 -2.33 -6.90 23.63
C GLU A 66 -1.61 -7.73 22.55
N ARG A 67 -1.67 -9.07 22.62
CA ARG A 67 -1.15 -9.99 21.59
C ARG A 67 -1.85 -9.78 20.25
N ASN A 68 -3.18 -9.74 20.22
CA ASN A 68 -3.95 -9.52 18.99
C ASN A 68 -3.67 -8.14 18.37
N ALA A 69 -3.50 -7.10 19.19
CA ALA A 69 -3.11 -5.78 18.71
C ALA A 69 -1.69 -5.77 18.12
N ALA A 70 -0.74 -6.46 18.75
CA ALA A 70 0.62 -6.61 18.23
C ALA A 70 0.65 -7.40 16.91
N ALA A 71 -0.11 -8.49 16.81
CA ALA A 71 -0.25 -9.27 15.58
C ALA A 71 -0.88 -8.44 14.45
N ALA A 72 -1.91 -7.64 14.74
CA ALA A 72 -2.52 -6.73 13.78
C ALA A 72 -1.57 -5.63 13.31
N ALA A 73 -0.66 -5.16 14.17
CA ALA A 73 0.36 -4.17 13.82
C ALA A 73 1.53 -4.76 13.03
N ALA A 74 1.87 -6.04 13.28
CA ALA A 74 2.95 -6.75 12.61
C ALA A 74 2.52 -7.35 11.27
N ALA A 75 1.22 -7.56 11.04
CA ALA A 75 0.70 -7.93 9.73
C ALA A 75 1.14 -6.83 8.75
N PRO A 76 1.97 -7.15 7.73
CA PRO A 76 2.39 -6.16 6.75
C PRO A 76 1.12 -5.57 6.17
N SER A 77 0.93 -4.28 6.42
CA SER A 77 -0.17 -3.49 5.87
C SER A 77 -0.12 -3.73 4.37
N ALA A 78 -0.95 -4.65 3.88
CA ALA A 78 -1.04 -5.00 2.48
C ALA A 78 -1.33 -3.69 1.78
N ALA A 79 -0.29 -3.17 1.11
CA ALA A 79 -0.29 -1.86 0.51
C ALA A 79 -1.56 -1.76 -0.32
N ALA A 80 -2.34 -0.72 -0.05
CA ALA A 80 -3.47 -0.33 -0.88
C ALA A 80 -3.03 -0.46 -2.34
N ALA A 81 -3.66 -1.40 -3.06
CA ALA A 81 -3.48 -1.52 -4.48
C ALA A 81 -3.70 -0.12 -5.09
N PRO A 82 -2.77 0.41 -5.89
CA PRO A 82 -2.93 1.72 -6.49
C PRO A 82 -4.24 1.73 -7.27
N ALA A 83 -5.12 2.68 -6.92
CA ALA A 83 -6.37 2.89 -7.61
C ALA A 83 -6.10 2.99 -9.11
N ALA A 84 -6.66 2.06 -9.89
CA ALA A 84 -6.60 2.10 -11.33
C ALA A 84 -7.18 3.46 -11.81
N PRO A 85 -6.49 4.18 -12.70
CA PRO A 85 -7.02 5.42 -13.25
C PRO A 85 -8.34 5.09 -13.98
N SER A 86 -9.43 5.65 -13.46
CA SER A 86 -10.75 5.59 -14.08
C SER A 86 -10.68 6.15 -15.49
N LEU A 87 -10.90 5.29 -16.49
CA LEU A 87 -11.13 5.67 -17.87
C LEU A 87 -12.26 6.71 -17.94
N PRO A 88 -12.08 7.82 -18.68
CA PRO A 88 -13.16 8.77 -18.91
C PRO A 88 -14.30 8.10 -19.70
N PRO A 89 -15.57 8.47 -19.43
CA PRO A 89 -16.72 7.89 -20.12
C PRO A 89 -16.67 8.16 -21.63
N PRO A 90 -17.15 7.22 -22.47
CA PRO A 90 -17.14 7.37 -23.91
C PRO A 90 -18.02 8.56 -24.34
N PRO A 91 -17.59 9.34 -25.35
CA PRO A 91 -18.33 10.51 -25.81
C PRO A 91 -19.67 10.11 -26.46
N PRO A 92 -20.76 10.85 -26.20
CA PRO A 92 -22.02 10.65 -26.91
C PRO A 92 -21.90 11.08 -28.38
N LEU A 93 -22.43 10.24 -29.27
CA LEU A 93 -22.56 10.49 -30.71
C LEU A 93 -23.47 11.70 -31.01
N PRO A 94 -23.34 12.32 -32.20
CA PRO A 94 -23.59 13.74 -32.39
C PRO A 94 -25.07 14.05 -32.58
N VAL A 95 -25.57 15.02 -31.81
CA VAL A 95 -26.78 15.76 -32.15
C VAL A 95 -26.35 17.10 -32.75
N SER A 96 -26.77 17.32 -33.98
CA SER A 96 -26.46 18.49 -34.79
C SER A 96 -27.29 19.71 -34.38
N MET A 97 -26.63 20.87 -34.41
CA MET A 97 -27.14 22.25 -34.42
C MET A 97 -27.63 22.89 -33.10
N ARG A 98 -26.82 23.78 -32.53
CA ARG A 98 -26.97 25.23 -32.70
C ARG A 98 -25.79 26.00 -32.09
N ALA A 99 -25.31 26.98 -32.84
CA ALA A 99 -24.29 27.94 -32.41
C ALA A 99 -24.74 28.71 -31.16
N ALA A 100 -23.98 28.56 -30.09
CA ALA A 100 -23.90 29.53 -29.00
C ALA A 100 -22.42 29.84 -28.81
N THR A 101 -22.08 31.10 -29.04
CA THR A 101 -20.78 31.70 -28.74
C THR A 101 -20.38 31.34 -27.31
N PRO A 102 -19.17 30.81 -27.06
CA PRO A 102 -18.70 30.65 -25.69
C PRO A 102 -18.63 32.04 -25.03
N PRO A 103 -18.98 32.17 -23.74
CA PRO A 103 -18.71 33.40 -23.00
C PRO A 103 -17.20 33.67 -23.01
N PRO A 104 -16.77 34.94 -22.92
CA PRO A 104 -15.36 35.24 -22.72
C PRO A 104 -14.90 34.49 -21.48
N PHE A 105 -13.77 33.79 -21.59
CA PHE A 105 -13.00 33.47 -20.42
C PHE A 105 -12.60 34.82 -19.81
N ASP A 106 -13.28 35.22 -18.75
CA ASP A 106 -12.74 36.15 -17.78
C ASP A 106 -11.50 35.43 -17.22
N ASN A 107 -10.35 35.64 -17.87
CA ASN A 107 -9.08 35.47 -17.20
C ASN A 107 -9.12 36.52 -16.11
N ASP A 108 -9.29 36.08 -14.87
CA ASP A 108 -9.16 36.92 -13.70
C ASP A 108 -7.88 37.77 -13.85
N ASP A 109 -8.06 39.08 -14.02
CA ASP A 109 -7.03 40.12 -14.19
C ASP A 109 -6.12 40.27 -12.93
N ASP A 110 -6.12 39.30 -12.01
CA ASP A 110 -5.40 39.33 -10.74
C ASP A 110 -3.96 38.78 -10.84
N ASP A 111 -3.60 38.08 -11.93
CA ASP A 111 -2.24 37.57 -12.16
C ASP A 111 -1.29 38.59 -12.83
N ASP A 112 -1.82 39.72 -13.33
CA ASP A 112 -1.03 40.77 -13.99
C ASP A 112 -0.26 41.68 -13.00
N ASP A 113 -0.53 41.57 -11.68
CA ASP A 113 0.12 42.35 -10.62
C ASP A 113 1.35 41.64 -10.00
N LEU A 114 1.68 40.42 -10.42
CA LEU A 114 2.80 39.64 -9.88
C LEU A 114 4.07 39.74 -10.72
N CYS A 115 5.22 39.84 -10.05
CA CYS A 115 6.52 39.95 -10.70
C CYS A 115 6.80 38.72 -11.58
N GLN A 116 6.99 38.92 -12.88
CA GLN A 116 7.23 37.84 -13.85
C GLN A 116 8.48 36.97 -13.58
N MET A 117 9.38 37.43 -12.70
CA MET A 117 10.63 36.73 -12.38
C MET A 117 10.53 35.83 -11.15
N CYS A 118 9.75 36.20 -10.13
CA CYS A 118 9.57 35.38 -8.93
C CYS A 118 8.15 34.89 -8.72
N TRP A 119 7.17 35.47 -9.40
CA TRP A 119 5.73 35.17 -9.29
C TRP A 119 5.15 35.36 -7.87
N ASP A 120 5.97 35.80 -6.91
CA ASP A 120 5.62 35.88 -5.49
C ASP A 120 5.42 37.31 -4.95
N ASN A 121 5.97 38.33 -5.62
CA ASN A 121 5.95 39.71 -5.13
C ASN A 121 5.19 40.61 -6.10
N ALA A 122 4.49 41.61 -5.55
CA ALA A 122 3.84 42.64 -6.34
C ALA A 122 4.86 43.39 -7.22
N ILE A 123 4.42 43.77 -8.41
CA ILE A 123 5.19 44.59 -9.35
C ILE A 123 5.35 46.00 -8.77
N ASP A 124 6.59 46.50 -8.71
CA ASP A 124 6.91 47.89 -8.31
C ASP A 124 7.92 48.56 -9.25
N CYS A 125 8.45 47.84 -10.25
CA CYS A 125 9.44 48.32 -11.21
C CYS A 125 9.02 47.96 -12.65
N LYS A 126 9.32 48.87 -13.59
CA LYS A 126 9.17 48.61 -15.03
C LYS A 126 10.45 48.92 -15.81
N CYS A 127 10.72 48.10 -16.81
CA CYS A 127 11.84 48.36 -17.72
C CYS A 127 11.46 49.46 -18.72
N LYS A 128 12.23 50.56 -18.74
CA LYS A 128 11.93 51.73 -19.58
C LYS A 128 11.90 51.43 -21.08
N HIS A 129 12.67 50.43 -21.52
CA HIS A 129 12.83 50.12 -22.95
C HIS A 129 11.64 49.36 -23.55
N CYS A 130 11.10 48.36 -22.84
CA CYS A 130 10.07 47.49 -23.42
C CYS A 130 8.66 47.73 -22.90
N GLU A 131 8.48 48.53 -21.84
CA GLU A 131 7.21 48.88 -21.13
C GLU A 131 6.30 47.71 -20.69
N LYS A 132 6.53 46.50 -21.21
CA LYS A 132 5.74 45.28 -21.03
C LYS A 132 6.28 44.34 -19.96
N ALA A 133 7.46 44.64 -19.43
CA ALA A 133 8.14 43.78 -18.47
C ALA A 133 8.08 44.43 -17.09
N PHE A 134 7.46 43.71 -16.17
CA PHE A 134 7.14 44.16 -14.83
C PHE A 134 7.83 43.27 -13.80
N PHE A 135 8.57 43.89 -12.88
CA PHE A 135 9.40 43.19 -11.90
C PHE A 135 9.21 43.79 -10.51
N CYS A 136 9.51 43.01 -9.48
CA CYS A 136 9.70 43.54 -8.13
C CYS A 136 11.15 44.04 -7.95
N SER A 137 11.33 45.06 -7.11
CA SER A 137 12.60 45.74 -6.82
C SER A 137 13.65 44.79 -6.25
N ALA A 138 13.22 43.78 -5.49
CA ALA A 138 14.09 42.71 -4.98
C ALA A 138 14.70 41.86 -6.12
N CYS A 139 13.89 41.47 -7.11
CA CYS A 139 14.34 40.74 -8.29
C CYS A 139 15.28 41.58 -9.15
N VAL A 140 14.96 42.86 -9.37
CA VAL A 140 15.83 43.80 -10.11
C VAL A 140 17.17 44.00 -9.38
N ALA A 141 17.15 44.18 -8.06
CA ALA A 141 18.37 44.33 -7.27
C ALA A 141 19.24 43.07 -7.30
N ASN A 142 18.62 41.88 -7.22
CA ASN A 142 19.35 40.61 -7.32
C ASN A 142 19.93 40.41 -8.73
N TRP A 143 19.16 40.74 -9.76
CA TRP A 143 19.63 40.70 -11.15
C TRP A 143 20.79 41.66 -11.38
N ARG A 144 20.72 42.91 -10.89
CA ARG A 144 21.83 43.87 -10.94
C ARG A 144 23.08 43.33 -10.22
N ARG A 145 22.93 42.72 -9.03
CA ARG A 145 24.05 42.10 -8.29
C ARG A 145 24.72 40.97 -9.08
N GLN A 146 23.92 40.09 -9.69
CA GLN A 146 24.43 38.99 -10.52
C GLN A 146 25.02 39.48 -11.85
N GLY A 147 24.44 40.53 -12.43
CA GLY A 147 24.91 41.20 -13.64
C GLY A 147 26.23 41.93 -13.43
N THR A 148 26.41 42.63 -12.30
CA THR A 148 27.69 43.25 -11.94
C THR A 148 28.81 42.24 -11.74
N ALA A 149 28.49 41.02 -11.28
CA ALA A 149 29.46 39.93 -11.15
C ALA A 149 29.84 39.30 -12.50
N LYS A 150 29.06 39.53 -13.56
CA LYS A 150 29.30 39.03 -14.94
C LYS A 150 29.46 40.17 -15.96
N ALA A 151 29.72 41.41 -15.53
CA ALA A 151 29.49 42.59 -16.33
C ALA A 151 30.39 42.66 -17.59
N GLN A 152 29.78 42.34 -18.73
CA GLN A 152 29.59 43.24 -19.87
C GLN A 152 28.40 42.71 -20.71
N GLY A 153 27.26 43.42 -20.70
CA GLY A 153 26.20 43.24 -21.70
C GLY A 153 25.00 42.35 -21.34
N SER A 154 24.52 42.31 -20.09
CA SER A 154 23.25 41.61 -19.82
C SER A 154 22.06 42.40 -20.40
N SER A 155 21.54 41.95 -21.54
CA SER A 155 20.33 42.48 -22.15
C SER A 155 19.09 42.23 -21.27
N CYS A 156 18.04 43.03 -21.47
CA CYS A 156 16.75 42.84 -20.80
C CYS A 156 16.29 41.38 -20.95
N PRO A 157 15.93 40.66 -19.85
CA PRO A 157 15.58 39.24 -19.92
C PRO A 157 14.35 38.98 -20.82
N THR A 158 13.46 39.96 -20.97
CA THR A 158 12.23 39.83 -21.76
C THR A 158 12.45 40.16 -23.24
N CYS A 159 13.08 41.29 -23.59
CA CYS A 159 13.22 41.69 -25.00
C CYS A 159 14.60 41.39 -25.62
N ARG A 160 15.60 41.01 -24.82
CA ARG A 160 16.98 40.66 -25.21
C ARG A 160 17.74 41.67 -26.08
N GLN A 161 17.23 42.89 -26.24
CA GLN A 161 17.90 43.96 -26.99
C GLN A 161 19.25 44.31 -26.31
N PRO A 162 20.38 44.21 -27.03
CA PRO A 162 21.68 44.62 -26.52
C PRO A 162 21.80 46.14 -26.70
N GLU A 163 21.82 46.89 -25.61
CA GLU A 163 22.02 48.34 -25.70
C GLU A 163 23.48 48.71 -25.44
N GLU A 164 24.00 49.57 -26.32
CA GLU A 164 25.05 50.53 -26.02
C GLU A 164 24.48 51.59 -25.05
N GLY A 165 24.17 51.18 -23.81
CA GLY A 165 23.53 52.04 -22.81
C GLY A 165 23.15 51.25 -21.56
N GLN A 166 23.34 51.84 -20.37
CA GLN A 166 22.94 51.22 -19.10
C GLN A 166 21.42 51.06 -19.04
N LEU A 167 20.95 49.83 -18.82
CA LEU A 167 19.52 49.53 -18.67
C LEU A 167 18.92 50.31 -17.49
N GLU A 168 18.13 51.34 -17.80
CA GLU A 168 17.48 52.19 -16.80
C GLU A 168 16.18 51.53 -16.32
N VAL A 169 16.15 51.11 -15.06
CA VAL A 169 14.93 50.59 -14.41
C VAL A 169 14.34 51.69 -13.56
N VAL A 170 13.07 51.98 -13.81
CA VAL A 170 12.30 53.01 -13.12
C VAL A 170 11.21 52.36 -12.28
N ASP A 171 10.76 53.04 -11.23
CA ASP A 171 9.54 52.67 -10.51
C ASP A 171 8.31 52.83 -11.44
N LEU A 172 7.13 52.39 -10.97
CA LEU A 172 5.90 52.51 -11.75
C LEU A 172 5.56 53.98 -12.09
N GLU A 173 5.97 54.91 -11.23
CA GLU A 173 5.86 56.36 -11.41
C GLU A 173 6.93 56.98 -12.34
N GLY A 174 7.84 56.19 -12.88
CA GLY A 174 8.87 56.64 -13.83
C GLY A 174 10.08 57.31 -13.20
N ARG A 175 10.27 57.23 -11.89
CA ARG A 175 11.45 57.75 -11.20
C ARG A 175 12.58 56.73 -11.29
N PRO A 176 13.82 57.17 -11.56
CA PRO A 176 14.97 56.27 -11.55
C PRO A 176 15.12 55.68 -10.14
N LEU A 177 15.17 54.35 -10.05
CA LEU A 177 15.56 53.66 -8.82
C LEU A 177 17.04 53.91 -8.61
N ASP A 178 17.34 54.96 -7.82
CA ASP A 178 18.68 55.42 -7.49
C ASP A 178 19.58 54.22 -7.21
N ALA A 179 20.63 54.07 -8.04
CA ALA A 179 21.68 53.12 -7.75
C ALA A 179 22.18 53.43 -6.33
N PRO A 180 22.29 52.45 -5.42
CA PRO A 180 22.76 52.70 -4.07
C PRO A 180 24.07 53.47 -4.20
N ARG A 181 24.03 54.72 -3.74
CA ARG A 181 25.10 55.70 -3.86
C ARG A 181 26.38 54.99 -3.46
N ALA A 182 27.28 54.75 -4.42
CA ALA A 182 28.52 54.03 -4.18
C ALA A 182 29.19 54.70 -2.99
N MET A 183 29.18 54.05 -1.82
CA MET A 183 29.87 54.59 -0.66
C MET A 183 31.33 54.70 -1.07
N ALA A 184 31.85 55.92 -1.14
CA ALA A 184 33.23 56.18 -1.43
C ALA A 184 34.08 55.50 -0.34
N TRP A 185 34.58 54.31 -0.63
CA TRP A 185 35.63 53.63 0.13
C TRP A 185 36.90 54.46 -0.04
N GLY A 186 37.10 55.48 0.81
CA GLY A 186 38.26 56.36 0.70
C GLY A 186 38.47 57.40 1.79
N GLY A 187 37.60 57.49 2.80
CA GLY A 187 37.83 58.36 3.96
C GLY A 187 38.37 57.57 5.14
N ALA A 188 39.61 57.81 5.55
CA ALA A 188 40.18 57.28 6.77
C ALA A 188 39.28 57.65 7.96
N ALA A 189 38.66 56.63 8.57
CA ALA A 189 37.77 56.83 9.71
C ALA A 189 38.58 57.46 10.88
N PRO A 190 38.09 58.54 11.50
CA PRO A 190 38.71 59.06 12.71
C PRO A 190 38.69 57.98 13.80
N ALA A 191 39.77 57.89 14.58
CA ALA A 191 39.92 56.91 15.64
C ALA A 191 38.75 57.03 16.64
N VAL A 192 37.80 56.09 16.54
CA VAL A 192 36.67 55.99 17.44
C VAL A 192 37.19 55.53 18.79
N VAL A 193 37.22 56.46 19.75
CA VAL A 193 37.56 56.16 21.15
C VAL A 193 36.44 55.28 21.70
N PRO A 194 36.74 54.08 22.24
CA PRO A 194 35.71 53.18 22.76
C PRO A 194 35.01 53.83 23.95
N PHE A 195 33.71 54.09 23.80
CA PHE A 195 32.86 54.57 24.90
C PHE A 195 32.82 53.51 26.00
N PRO A 196 33.13 53.86 27.27
CA PRO A 196 32.95 52.96 28.41
C PRO A 196 31.45 52.66 28.55
N GLY A 197 31.03 51.49 28.09
CA GLY A 197 29.62 51.08 27.99
C GLY A 197 29.30 50.25 26.73
N ALA A 198 30.17 50.29 25.72
CA ALA A 198 29.97 49.51 24.48
C ALA A 198 29.89 47.99 24.74
N ALA A 199 30.72 47.46 25.65
CA ALA A 199 30.74 46.04 25.99
C ALA A 199 29.46 45.59 26.73
N GLU A 200 28.91 46.43 27.61
CA GLU A 200 27.64 46.13 28.29
C GLU A 200 26.45 46.18 27.33
N ALA A 201 26.44 47.15 26.42
CA ALA A 201 25.41 47.24 25.37
C ALA A 201 25.46 46.04 24.42
N GLU A 202 26.66 45.55 24.07
CA GLU A 202 26.82 44.34 23.27
C GLU A 202 26.39 43.07 24.02
N ALA A 203 26.76 42.94 25.29
CA ALA A 203 26.30 41.83 26.13
C ALA A 203 24.77 41.82 26.30
N ARG A 204 24.13 42.99 26.38
CA ARG A 204 22.67 43.12 26.39
C ARG A 204 22.06 42.68 25.05
N ARG A 205 22.60 43.16 23.92
CA ARG A 205 22.13 42.73 22.58
C ARG A 205 22.25 41.22 22.38
N ARG A 206 23.34 40.61 22.88
CA ARG A 206 23.53 39.16 22.81
C ARG A 206 22.49 38.41 23.63
N ARG A 207 22.20 38.85 24.86
CA ARG A 207 21.13 38.26 25.69
C ARG A 207 19.75 38.42 25.06
N GLU A 208 19.45 39.58 24.46
CA GLU A 208 18.20 39.80 23.73
C GLU A 208 18.10 38.92 22.48
N ALA A 209 19.19 38.71 21.75
CA ALA A 209 19.25 37.82 20.60
C ALA A 209 19.08 36.34 21.00
N GLU A 210 19.76 35.89 22.06
CA GLU A 210 19.60 34.54 22.62
C GLU A 210 18.17 34.30 23.12
N ALA A 211 17.53 35.30 23.75
CA ALA A 211 16.14 35.22 24.18
C ALA A 211 15.16 35.12 22.99
N ARG A 212 15.39 35.86 21.90
CA ARG A 212 14.59 35.76 20.67
C ARG A 212 14.75 34.38 20.02
N ALA A 213 15.99 33.89 19.89
CA ALA A 213 16.25 32.56 19.34
C ALA A 213 15.58 31.45 20.17
N ALA A 214 15.56 31.58 21.51
CA ALA A 214 14.86 30.65 22.38
C ALA A 214 13.32 30.70 22.19
N ALA A 215 12.75 31.89 22.02
CA ALA A 215 11.33 32.07 21.73
C ALA A 215 10.93 31.47 20.37
N ASP A 216 11.75 31.68 19.33
CA ASP A 216 11.51 31.11 18.00
C ASP A 216 11.61 29.57 18.03
N ALA A 217 12.56 29.01 18.79
CA ALA A 217 12.68 27.58 18.99
C ALA A 217 11.46 26.97 19.71
N ASP A 218 10.90 27.65 20.71
CA ASP A 218 9.66 27.23 21.38
C ASP A 218 8.45 27.32 20.44
N ALA A 219 8.35 28.39 19.65
CA ALA A 219 7.29 28.54 18.65
C ALA A 219 7.32 27.42 17.60
N LEU A 220 8.51 27.04 17.12
CA LEU A 220 8.68 25.90 16.20
C LEU A 220 8.31 24.57 16.85
N ARG A 221 8.64 24.37 18.14
CA ARG A 221 8.23 23.17 18.89
C ARG A 221 6.71 23.06 18.96
N ARG A 222 6.02 24.13 19.35
CA ARG A 222 4.55 24.17 19.42
C ARG A 222 3.90 23.93 18.07
N ARG A 223 4.48 24.46 16.98
CA ARG A 223 4.01 24.19 15.63
C ARG A 223 4.12 22.72 15.25
N ARG A 224 5.25 22.07 15.56
CA ARG A 224 5.45 20.63 15.33
C ARG A 224 4.49 19.78 16.15
N GLU A 225 4.25 20.15 17.41
CA GLU A 225 3.27 19.48 18.27
C GLU A 225 1.84 19.63 17.72
N ALA A 226 1.45 20.83 17.27
CA ALA A 226 0.16 21.06 16.64
C ALA A 226 -0.01 20.29 15.33
N GLU A 227 1.03 20.22 14.50
CA GLU A 227 1.03 19.41 13.27
C GLU A 227 0.92 17.90 13.57
N ALA A 228 1.58 17.43 14.64
CA ALA A 228 1.47 16.04 15.09
C ALA A 228 0.06 15.70 15.60
N VAL A 229 -0.59 16.61 16.34
CA VAL A 229 -1.99 16.44 16.77
C VAL A 229 -2.92 16.37 15.56
N ARG A 230 -2.80 17.30 14.61
CA ARG A 230 -3.60 17.27 13.37
C ARG A 230 -3.36 16.00 12.55
N ALA A 231 -2.13 15.49 12.52
CA ALA A 231 -1.81 14.24 11.84
C ALA A 231 -2.48 13.03 12.54
N ARG A 232 -2.55 13.02 13.87
CA ARG A 232 -3.26 11.99 14.62
C ARG A 232 -4.77 12.06 14.37
N GLU A 233 -5.35 13.25 14.40
CA GLU A 233 -6.78 13.47 14.10
C GLU A 233 -7.14 13.01 12.68
N ARG A 234 -6.28 13.27 11.68
CA ARG A 234 -6.47 12.75 10.32
C ARG A 234 -6.49 11.23 10.26
N ARG A 235 -5.54 10.56 10.94
CA ARG A 235 -5.51 9.09 11.00
C ARG A 235 -6.73 8.51 11.70
N GLU A 236 -7.19 9.15 12.78
CA GLU A 236 -8.42 8.74 13.46
C GLU A 236 -9.64 8.93 12.54
N ALA A 237 -9.74 10.04 11.81
CA ALA A 237 -10.80 10.28 10.83
C ALA A 237 -10.78 9.26 9.67
N GLU A 238 -9.60 8.93 9.13
CA GLU A 238 -9.43 7.89 8.11
C GLU A 238 -9.87 6.52 8.62
N MET A 239 -9.53 6.16 9.86
CA MET A 239 -10.01 4.91 10.48
C MET A 239 -11.53 4.87 10.62
N TYR A 240 -12.17 5.97 11.04
CA TYR A 240 -13.63 6.04 11.13
C TYR A 240 -14.30 5.97 9.76
N ALA A 241 -13.72 6.61 8.74
CA ALA A 241 -14.21 6.52 7.36
C ALA A 241 -14.12 5.09 6.83
N ALA A 242 -12.98 4.41 7.03
CA ALA A 242 -12.80 3.01 6.64
C ALA A 242 -13.79 2.07 7.36
N ALA A 243 -14.05 2.31 8.65
CA ALA A 243 -15.05 1.55 9.40
C ALA A 243 -16.48 1.75 8.86
N ALA A 244 -16.84 2.99 8.49
CA ALA A 244 -18.14 3.30 7.89
C ALA A 244 -18.31 2.64 6.51
N GLU A 245 -17.27 2.65 5.68
CA GLU A 245 -17.28 1.95 4.39
C GLU A 245 -17.42 0.43 4.55
N ALA A 246 -16.71 -0.16 5.52
CA ALA A 246 -16.83 -1.58 5.83
C ALA A 246 -18.24 -1.96 6.30
N GLU A 247 -18.91 -1.12 7.09
CA GLU A 247 -20.31 -1.33 7.46
C GLU A 247 -21.25 -1.20 6.25
N ALA A 248 -21.05 -0.19 5.39
CA ALA A 248 -21.82 -0.02 4.17
C ALA A 248 -21.65 -1.23 3.21
N ARG A 249 -20.45 -1.83 3.15
CA ARG A 249 -20.21 -3.07 2.40
C ARG A 249 -21.00 -4.24 2.99
N ARG A 250 -20.94 -4.44 4.31
CA ARG A 250 -21.72 -5.49 5.01
C ARG A 250 -23.23 -5.35 4.77
N ARG A 251 -23.76 -4.12 4.75
CA ARG A 251 -25.18 -3.87 4.42
C ARG A 251 -25.51 -4.28 2.99
N ARG A 252 -24.68 -3.90 2.02
CA ARG A 252 -24.86 -4.29 0.60
C ARG A 252 -24.79 -5.81 0.41
N GLU A 253 -23.86 -6.49 1.09
CA GLU A 253 -23.76 -7.96 1.07
C GLU A 253 -24.99 -8.62 1.71
N ALA A 254 -25.51 -8.07 2.81
CA ALA A 254 -26.72 -8.56 3.45
C ALA A 254 -27.97 -8.38 2.56
N GLU A 255 -28.10 -7.23 1.91
CA GLU A 255 -29.17 -6.95 0.93
C GLU A 255 -29.09 -7.88 -0.28
N ALA A 256 -27.88 -8.08 -0.84
CA ALA A 256 -27.67 -9.02 -1.94
C ALA A 256 -28.04 -10.47 -1.54
N ARG A 257 -27.67 -10.90 -0.32
CA ARG A 257 -28.04 -12.22 0.20
C ARG A 257 -29.55 -12.35 0.44
N ALA A 258 -30.20 -11.29 0.92
CA ALA A 258 -31.65 -11.26 1.07
C ALA A 258 -32.36 -11.37 -0.30
N ALA A 259 -31.86 -10.68 -1.32
CA ALA A 259 -32.37 -10.77 -2.69
C ALA A 259 -32.22 -12.17 -3.29
N LEU A 260 -31.06 -12.81 -3.10
CA LEU A 260 -30.84 -14.21 -3.53
C LEU A 260 -31.79 -15.19 -2.84
N ASN A 261 -31.99 -15.04 -1.52
CA ASN A 261 -32.93 -15.87 -0.77
C ASN A 261 -34.37 -15.66 -1.24
N ALA A 262 -34.77 -14.42 -1.53
CA ALA A 262 -36.10 -14.10 -2.06
C ALA A 262 -36.32 -14.73 -3.46
N ALA A 263 -35.31 -14.67 -4.34
CA ALA A 263 -35.35 -15.31 -5.65
C ALA A 263 -35.46 -16.83 -5.52
N ALA A 264 -34.67 -17.46 -4.65
CA ALA A 264 -34.74 -18.90 -4.38
C ALA A 264 -36.12 -19.33 -3.86
N LEU A 265 -36.72 -18.54 -2.96
CA LEU A 265 -38.08 -18.78 -2.47
C LEU A 265 -39.09 -18.71 -3.62
N ALA A 266 -39.02 -17.69 -4.47
CA ALA A 266 -39.90 -17.53 -5.63
C ALA A 266 -39.80 -18.71 -6.60
N THR A 267 -38.58 -19.18 -6.90
CA THR A 267 -38.37 -20.39 -7.73
C THR A 267 -38.96 -21.64 -7.08
N SER A 268 -38.82 -21.79 -5.76
CA SER A 268 -39.39 -22.93 -5.04
C SER A 268 -40.93 -22.95 -5.07
N VAL A 269 -41.57 -21.79 -4.97
CA VAL A 269 -43.03 -21.64 -5.07
C VAL A 269 -43.49 -21.95 -6.49
N ALA A 270 -42.84 -21.38 -7.50
CA ALA A 270 -43.14 -21.66 -8.90
C ALA A 270 -43.00 -23.15 -9.25
N ALA A 271 -41.99 -23.84 -8.72
CA ALA A 271 -41.80 -25.27 -8.92
C ALA A 271 -42.92 -26.11 -8.26
N LYS A 272 -43.37 -25.73 -7.06
CA LYS A 272 -44.51 -26.38 -6.39
C LYS A 272 -45.80 -26.20 -7.20
N ASP A 273 -46.07 -24.99 -7.66
CA ASP A 273 -47.26 -24.71 -8.48
C ASP A 273 -47.22 -25.49 -9.80
N ALA A 274 -46.06 -25.57 -10.46
CA ALA A 274 -45.87 -26.37 -11.66
C ALA A 274 -46.12 -27.87 -11.39
N GLY A 275 -45.65 -28.40 -10.26
CA GLY A 275 -45.91 -29.79 -9.86
C GLY A 275 -47.40 -30.08 -9.60
N VAL A 276 -48.13 -29.14 -8.99
CA VAL A 276 -49.59 -29.24 -8.80
C VAL A 276 -50.32 -29.23 -10.15
N TRP A 277 -49.91 -28.36 -11.08
CA TRP A 277 -50.47 -28.31 -12.43
C TRP A 277 -50.16 -29.58 -13.23
N ALA A 278 -48.93 -30.09 -13.17
CA ALA A 278 -48.54 -31.33 -13.84
C ALA A 278 -49.29 -32.55 -13.29
N SER A 279 -49.50 -32.63 -11.96
CA SER A 279 -50.29 -33.70 -11.33
C SER A 279 -51.75 -33.65 -11.80
N ARG A 280 -52.35 -32.46 -11.86
CA ARG A 280 -53.70 -32.26 -12.42
C ARG A 280 -53.79 -32.61 -13.91
N ALA A 281 -52.73 -32.38 -14.69
CA ALA A 281 -52.68 -32.76 -16.09
C ALA A 281 -52.53 -34.29 -16.27
N TYR A 282 -51.81 -34.97 -15.37
CA TYR A 282 -51.60 -36.42 -15.38
C TYR A 282 -52.85 -37.22 -14.97
N GLU A 283 -53.75 -36.64 -14.17
CA GLU A 283 -55.10 -37.20 -13.92
C GLU A 283 -55.96 -37.28 -15.21
N GLY A 284 -55.44 -36.75 -16.33
CA GLY A 284 -55.88 -37.05 -17.68
C GLY A 284 -56.81 -35.98 -18.26
N ARG A 285 -56.85 -35.92 -19.60
CA ARG A 285 -57.78 -35.06 -20.36
C ARG A 285 -59.23 -35.25 -19.92
N SER A 286 -59.61 -36.43 -19.39
CA SER A 286 -60.94 -36.69 -18.83
C SER A 286 -61.24 -35.86 -17.60
N ALA A 287 -60.29 -35.65 -16.68
CA ALA A 287 -60.51 -34.87 -15.46
C ALA A 287 -60.74 -33.38 -15.76
N VAL A 288 -60.00 -32.82 -16.73
CA VAL A 288 -60.20 -31.45 -17.23
C VAL A 288 -61.54 -31.33 -17.96
N ARG A 289 -61.92 -32.34 -18.78
CA ARG A 289 -63.23 -32.39 -19.46
C ARG A 289 -64.38 -32.56 -18.48
N GLU A 290 -64.19 -33.32 -17.42
CA GLU A 290 -65.19 -33.60 -16.39
C GLU A 290 -65.39 -32.40 -15.45
N GLU A 291 -64.32 -31.66 -15.12
CA GLU A 291 -64.41 -30.37 -14.43
C GLU A 291 -65.06 -29.31 -15.33
N ALA A 292 -64.75 -29.27 -16.62
CA ALA A 292 -65.43 -28.40 -17.58
C ALA A 292 -66.93 -28.71 -17.67
N HIS A 293 -67.29 -30.00 -17.77
CA HIS A 293 -68.68 -30.46 -17.72
C HIS A 293 -69.35 -30.16 -16.37
N ARG A 294 -68.62 -30.25 -15.25
CA ARG A 294 -69.12 -29.92 -13.92
C ARG A 294 -69.45 -28.43 -13.82
N ARG A 295 -68.58 -27.55 -14.31
CA ARG A 295 -68.83 -26.10 -14.39
C ARG A 295 -69.97 -25.77 -15.35
N ALA A 296 -70.04 -26.44 -16.50
CA ALA A 296 -71.12 -26.27 -17.48
C ALA A 296 -72.50 -26.73 -16.97
N ARG A 297 -72.56 -27.69 -16.03
CA ARG A 297 -73.81 -28.10 -15.35
C ARG A 297 -74.25 -27.11 -14.27
N VAL A 298 -73.32 -26.37 -13.67
CA VAL A 298 -73.61 -25.36 -12.64
C VAL A 298 -74.12 -24.06 -13.29
N THR A 299 -73.70 -23.75 -14.52
CA THR A 299 -74.30 -22.69 -15.34
C THR A 299 -75.69 -23.12 -15.83
N LYS A 300 -76.74 -22.44 -15.37
CA LYS A 300 -78.13 -22.77 -15.75
C LYS A 300 -78.31 -22.68 -17.28
N PRO A 301 -78.92 -23.70 -17.92
CA PRO A 301 -79.12 -23.72 -19.38
C PRO A 301 -79.99 -22.59 -19.94
N SER A 302 -80.74 -21.88 -19.09
CA SER A 302 -81.61 -20.78 -19.51
C SER A 302 -80.85 -19.55 -20.04
N ASP A 303 -79.56 -19.41 -19.72
CA ASP A 303 -78.80 -18.19 -19.99
C ASP A 303 -77.85 -18.32 -21.20
N VAL A 304 -77.69 -19.54 -21.74
CA VAL A 304 -76.87 -19.81 -22.93
C VAL A 304 -77.78 -20.35 -24.03
N GLY A 305 -78.42 -19.45 -24.78
CA GLY A 305 -79.38 -19.76 -25.85
C GLY A 305 -78.78 -20.39 -27.11
N GLY A 306 -77.86 -21.33 -26.97
CA GLY A 306 -77.15 -21.97 -28.09
C GLY A 306 -76.58 -23.33 -27.72
N ASP A 307 -76.40 -24.16 -28.76
CA ASP A 307 -76.06 -25.57 -28.75
C ASP A 307 -74.93 -25.92 -27.76
N HIS A 308 -75.25 -26.62 -26.68
CA HIS A 308 -74.33 -26.95 -25.58
C HIS A 308 -73.08 -27.70 -26.07
N ALA A 309 -73.21 -28.48 -27.14
CA ALA A 309 -72.11 -29.15 -27.80
C ALA A 309 -71.08 -28.16 -28.37
N ALA A 310 -71.53 -27.07 -28.99
CA ALA A 310 -70.65 -26.05 -29.55
C ALA A 310 -69.86 -25.28 -28.46
N TYR A 311 -70.46 -25.08 -27.28
CA TYR A 311 -69.76 -24.49 -26.14
C TYR A 311 -68.67 -25.43 -25.60
N VAL A 312 -68.97 -26.72 -25.45
CA VAL A 312 -68.00 -27.72 -24.99
C VAL A 312 -66.86 -27.86 -26.00
N ASP A 313 -67.14 -27.88 -27.30
CA ASP A 313 -66.11 -27.96 -28.33
C ASP A 313 -65.24 -26.70 -28.39
N ALA A 314 -65.83 -25.51 -28.25
CA ALA A 314 -65.08 -24.25 -28.16
C ALA A 314 -64.19 -24.19 -26.90
N TYR A 315 -64.68 -24.69 -25.76
CA TYR A 315 -63.91 -24.77 -24.53
C TYR A 315 -62.75 -25.78 -24.65
N VAL A 316 -63.02 -26.96 -25.22
CA VAL A 316 -61.98 -27.98 -25.46
C VAL A 316 -60.92 -27.43 -26.41
N ALA A 317 -61.31 -26.79 -27.51
CA ALA A 317 -60.39 -26.16 -28.46
C ALA A 317 -59.53 -25.06 -27.80
N ALA A 318 -60.13 -24.21 -26.97
CA ALA A 318 -59.40 -23.17 -26.23
C ALA A 318 -58.40 -23.76 -25.21
N VAL A 319 -58.77 -24.85 -24.54
CA VAL A 319 -57.89 -25.52 -23.56
C VAL A 319 -56.76 -26.28 -24.26
N THR A 320 -57.01 -26.94 -25.39
CA THR A 320 -55.94 -27.57 -26.18
C THR A 320 -54.99 -26.55 -26.79
N GLY A 321 -55.50 -25.44 -27.33
CA GLY A 321 -54.66 -24.34 -27.82
C GLY A 321 -53.81 -23.72 -26.71
N ALA A 322 -54.36 -23.55 -25.51
CA ALA A 322 -53.60 -23.08 -24.35
C ALA A 322 -52.50 -24.06 -23.90
N PHE A 323 -52.67 -25.37 -24.16
CA PHE A 323 -51.68 -26.40 -23.85
C PHE A 323 -50.50 -26.36 -24.83
N GLU A 324 -50.78 -26.27 -26.14
CA GLU A 324 -49.76 -26.15 -27.18
C GLU A 324 -48.97 -24.84 -27.02
N ASP A 325 -49.65 -23.73 -26.72
CA ASP A 325 -49.01 -22.46 -26.37
C ASP A 325 -48.15 -22.55 -25.10
N ALA A 326 -48.56 -23.34 -24.11
CA ALA A 326 -47.81 -23.53 -22.88
C ALA A 326 -46.56 -24.38 -23.12
N GLU A 327 -46.64 -25.37 -24.02
CA GLU A 327 -45.52 -26.23 -24.42
C GLU A 327 -44.51 -25.44 -25.27
N ALA A 328 -44.95 -24.61 -26.22
CA ALA A 328 -44.11 -23.67 -26.95
C ALA A 328 -43.39 -22.69 -26.00
N ARG A 329 -44.13 -22.08 -25.06
CA ARG A 329 -43.55 -21.21 -24.02
C ARG A 329 -42.61 -21.97 -23.06
N ALA A 330 -42.78 -23.27 -22.88
CA ALA A 330 -41.86 -24.08 -22.09
C ALA A 330 -40.55 -24.32 -22.85
N ALA A 331 -40.61 -24.59 -24.15
CA ALA A 331 -39.43 -24.70 -25.02
C ALA A 331 -38.64 -23.38 -25.07
N ASP A 332 -39.33 -22.24 -25.23
CA ASP A 332 -38.68 -20.92 -25.20
C ASP A 332 -38.00 -20.62 -23.86
N ARG A 333 -38.65 -20.98 -22.74
CA ARG A 333 -38.05 -20.85 -21.40
C ARG A 333 -36.84 -21.77 -21.22
N ALA A 334 -36.87 -22.98 -21.78
CA ALA A 334 -35.73 -23.89 -21.74
C ALA A 334 -34.55 -23.35 -22.55
N ALA A 335 -34.82 -22.77 -23.73
CA ALA A 335 -33.81 -22.11 -24.56
C ALA A 335 -33.21 -20.87 -23.85
N ALA A 336 -34.05 -20.04 -23.24
CA ALA A 336 -33.60 -18.89 -22.45
C ALA A 336 -32.74 -19.31 -21.23
N ALA A 337 -33.13 -20.39 -20.54
CA ALA A 337 -32.34 -20.94 -19.43
C ALA A 337 -30.99 -21.52 -19.90
N ALA A 338 -30.93 -22.12 -21.09
CA ALA A 338 -29.67 -22.59 -21.68
C ALA A 338 -28.75 -21.42 -22.05
N ALA A 339 -29.30 -20.35 -22.63
CA ALA A 339 -28.54 -19.12 -22.93
C ALA A 339 -28.02 -18.45 -21.66
N ALA A 340 -28.82 -18.40 -20.59
CA ALA A 340 -28.40 -17.86 -19.29
C ALA A 340 -27.25 -18.66 -18.66
N ARG A 341 -27.27 -20.00 -18.77
CA ARG A 341 -26.15 -20.85 -18.34
C ARG A 341 -24.88 -20.57 -19.13
N GLY A 342 -24.96 -20.49 -20.46
CA GLY A 342 -23.81 -20.15 -21.30
C GLY A 342 -23.21 -18.77 -20.98
N ALA A 343 -24.05 -17.78 -20.65
CA ALA A 343 -23.58 -16.47 -20.22
C ALA A 343 -22.91 -16.49 -18.84
N HIS A 344 -23.40 -17.33 -17.92
CA HIS A 344 -22.78 -17.53 -16.60
C HIS A 344 -21.41 -18.22 -16.71
N ASP A 345 -21.31 -19.29 -17.49
CA ASP A 345 -20.05 -20.01 -17.71
C ASP A 345 -19.00 -19.09 -18.34
N ALA A 346 -19.39 -18.28 -19.33
CA ALA A 346 -18.50 -17.28 -19.94
C ALA A 346 -18.05 -16.17 -18.95
N ALA A 347 -18.87 -15.84 -17.95
CA ALA A 347 -18.49 -14.90 -16.90
C ALA A 347 -17.47 -15.54 -15.93
N VAL A 348 -17.71 -16.79 -15.53
CA VAL A 348 -16.78 -17.57 -14.68
C VAL A 348 -15.42 -17.74 -15.36
N ASP A 349 -15.39 -18.02 -16.67
CA ASP A 349 -14.15 -18.12 -17.43
C ASP A 349 -13.37 -16.80 -17.47
N ARG A 350 -14.08 -15.66 -17.56
CA ARG A 350 -13.46 -14.33 -17.51
C ARG A 350 -12.86 -14.03 -16.14
N ASP A 351 -13.55 -14.38 -15.06
CA ASP A 351 -13.07 -14.19 -13.70
C ASP A 351 -11.86 -15.08 -13.41
N ASN A 352 -11.86 -16.33 -13.89
CA ASN A 352 -10.72 -17.24 -13.81
C ASN A 352 -9.50 -16.72 -14.59
N ALA A 353 -9.72 -16.16 -15.79
CA ALA A 353 -8.65 -15.52 -16.56
C ALA A 353 -8.07 -14.30 -15.84
N ALA A 354 -8.92 -13.46 -15.23
CA ALA A 354 -8.47 -12.32 -14.43
C ALA A 354 -7.66 -12.75 -13.20
N ALA A 355 -8.10 -13.79 -12.49
CA ALA A 355 -7.37 -14.36 -11.35
C ALA A 355 -5.98 -14.88 -11.75
N ALA A 356 -5.87 -15.54 -12.91
CA ALA A 356 -4.59 -16.03 -13.43
C ALA A 356 -3.60 -14.88 -13.73
N VAL A 357 -4.10 -13.78 -14.32
CA VAL A 357 -3.29 -12.58 -14.57
C VAL A 357 -2.80 -11.95 -13.26
N ILE A 358 -3.69 -11.81 -12.27
CA ILE A 358 -3.32 -11.25 -10.96
C ILE A 358 -2.24 -12.11 -10.27
N SER A 359 -2.37 -13.44 -10.31
CA SER A 359 -1.36 -14.34 -9.74
C SER A 359 0.02 -14.13 -10.37
N ALA A 360 0.08 -14.01 -11.70
CA ALA A 360 1.34 -13.77 -12.40
C ALA A 360 2.00 -12.42 -12.01
N PHE A 361 1.20 -11.37 -11.80
CA PHE A 361 1.71 -10.07 -11.32
C PHE A 361 2.25 -10.15 -9.88
N VAL A 362 1.57 -10.90 -9.00
CA VAL A 362 2.03 -11.10 -7.62
C VAL A 362 3.34 -11.86 -7.59
N ASP A 363 3.47 -12.91 -8.40
CA ASP A 363 4.71 -13.69 -8.49
C ASP A 363 5.90 -12.85 -8.99
N GLU A 364 5.68 -12.00 -10.01
CA GLU A 364 6.72 -11.08 -10.49
C GLU A 364 7.08 -10.01 -9.45
N ALA A 365 6.10 -9.46 -8.72
CA ALA A 365 6.35 -8.51 -7.64
C ALA A 365 7.18 -9.14 -6.51
N VAL A 366 6.85 -10.38 -6.10
CA VAL A 366 7.61 -11.14 -5.11
C VAL A 366 9.03 -11.41 -5.60
N ALA A 367 9.19 -11.79 -6.87
CA ALA A 367 10.50 -11.98 -7.48
C ALA A 367 11.32 -10.67 -7.48
N SER A 368 10.70 -9.52 -7.78
CA SER A 368 11.34 -8.22 -7.71
C SER A 368 11.78 -7.86 -6.30
N CYS A 369 10.91 -7.99 -5.30
CA CYS A 369 11.27 -7.72 -3.91
C CYS A 369 12.44 -8.61 -3.42
N ARG A 370 12.50 -9.87 -3.87
CA ARG A 370 13.65 -10.75 -3.58
C ARG A 370 14.94 -10.27 -4.24
N ARG A 371 14.88 -9.75 -5.47
CA ARG A 371 16.03 -9.14 -6.15
C ARG A 371 16.51 -7.88 -5.43
N ASP A 372 15.59 -7.03 -5.00
CA ASP A 372 15.91 -5.79 -4.28
C ASP A 372 16.49 -6.08 -2.88
N ALA A 373 15.92 -7.05 -2.15
CA ALA A 373 16.46 -7.50 -0.87
C ALA A 373 17.86 -8.13 -1.04
N ALA A 374 18.07 -8.91 -2.10
CA ALA A 374 19.39 -9.46 -2.43
C ALA A 374 20.38 -8.34 -2.78
N ALA A 375 19.96 -7.33 -3.54
CA ALA A 375 20.80 -6.17 -3.88
C ALA A 375 21.19 -5.35 -2.65
N ALA A 376 20.25 -5.13 -1.72
CA ALA A 376 20.52 -4.47 -0.44
C ALA A 376 21.50 -5.27 0.42
N ALA A 377 21.32 -6.59 0.52
CA ALA A 377 22.24 -7.46 1.24
C ALA A 377 23.64 -7.46 0.60
N ILE A 378 23.75 -7.44 -0.73
CA ILE A 378 25.03 -7.31 -1.43
C ILE A 378 25.68 -5.95 -1.12
N ALA A 379 24.92 -4.86 -1.08
CA ALA A 379 25.46 -3.53 -0.75
C ALA A 379 26.03 -3.47 0.67
N GLU A 380 25.32 -4.00 1.67
CA GLU A 380 25.83 -4.09 3.05
C GLU A 380 27.10 -4.95 3.13
N LEU A 381 27.14 -6.07 2.40
CA LEU A 381 28.33 -6.92 2.33
C LEU A 381 29.54 -6.20 1.70
N THR A 382 29.31 -5.33 0.70
CA THR A 382 30.39 -4.53 0.10
C THR A 382 30.93 -3.44 1.03
N GLU A 383 30.10 -2.88 1.90
CA GLU A 383 30.55 -1.90 2.90
C GLU A 383 31.42 -2.57 3.97
N ILE A 384 30.97 -3.70 4.52
CA ILE A 384 31.73 -4.50 5.48
C ILE A 384 33.04 -5.00 4.87
N ALA A 385 33.02 -5.41 3.59
CA ALA A 385 34.24 -5.78 2.86
C ALA A 385 35.26 -4.64 2.83
N GLY A 386 34.83 -3.41 2.53
CA GLY A 386 35.70 -2.23 2.51
C GLY A 386 36.29 -1.92 3.87
N GLU A 387 35.48 -1.98 4.94
CA GLU A 387 35.96 -1.77 6.31
C GLU A 387 36.99 -2.83 6.74
N ILE A 388 36.78 -4.10 6.38
CA ILE A 388 37.73 -5.18 6.67
C ILE A 388 39.05 -4.97 5.91
N LEU A 389 39.00 -4.59 4.62
CA LEU A 389 40.21 -4.32 3.84
C LEU A 389 41.04 -3.17 4.43
N MET A 390 40.40 -2.06 4.81
CA MET A 390 41.09 -0.95 5.48
C MET A 390 41.72 -1.37 6.80
N LEU A 391 41.04 -2.22 7.56
CA LEU A 391 41.58 -2.76 8.82
C LEU A 391 42.79 -3.67 8.57
N VAL A 392 42.74 -4.53 7.55
CA VAL A 392 43.88 -5.38 7.16
C VAL A 392 45.09 -4.54 6.75
N ASP A 393 44.87 -3.49 5.95
CA ASP A 393 45.93 -2.56 5.53
C ASP A 393 46.55 -1.82 6.73
N ALA A 394 45.71 -1.33 7.66
CA ALA A 394 46.17 -0.70 8.89
C ALA A 394 47.00 -1.63 9.79
N HIS A 395 46.79 -2.94 9.69
CA HIS A 395 47.55 -3.97 10.38
C HIS A 395 48.75 -4.51 9.57
N GLY A 396 49.17 -3.80 8.52
CA GLY A 396 50.34 -4.16 7.72
C GLY A 396 50.09 -5.36 6.80
N GLY A 397 48.85 -5.56 6.37
CA GLY A 397 48.46 -6.56 5.39
C GLY A 397 48.26 -7.97 5.96
N THR A 398 48.40 -8.18 7.28
CA THR A 398 48.19 -9.51 7.89
C THR A 398 47.39 -9.41 9.19
N ILE A 399 46.30 -10.19 9.28
CA ILE A 399 45.50 -10.31 10.50
C ILE A 399 45.00 -11.75 10.66
N SER A 400 45.07 -12.28 11.88
CA SER A 400 44.52 -13.61 12.16
C SER A 400 42.99 -13.54 12.14
N THR A 401 42.33 -14.54 11.55
CA THR A 401 40.86 -14.66 11.53
C THR A 401 40.27 -14.68 12.94
N THR A 402 40.98 -15.23 13.93
CA THR A 402 40.57 -15.22 15.34
C THR A 402 40.70 -13.85 16.00
N SER A 403 41.57 -12.98 15.49
CA SER A 403 41.76 -11.61 15.99
C SER A 403 40.93 -10.56 15.27
N LEU A 404 40.39 -10.90 14.08
CA LEU A 404 39.70 -9.95 13.20
C LEU A 404 38.48 -9.33 13.88
N GLY A 405 37.63 -10.12 14.55
CA GLY A 405 36.46 -9.58 15.26
C GLY A 405 36.83 -8.60 16.38
N ASN A 406 37.89 -8.88 17.14
CA ASN A 406 38.36 -8.00 18.21
C ASN A 406 39.00 -6.72 17.67
N ALA A 407 39.78 -6.83 16.59
CA ALA A 407 40.38 -5.68 15.92
C ALA A 407 39.30 -4.77 15.31
N TYR A 408 38.29 -5.36 14.68
CA TYR A 408 37.16 -4.63 14.11
C TYR A 408 36.34 -3.91 15.18
N LYS A 409 36.01 -4.58 16.29
CA LYS A 409 35.36 -3.96 17.45
C LYS A 409 36.17 -2.81 18.03
N LYS A 410 37.48 -2.97 18.12
CA LYS A 410 38.37 -1.92 18.62
C LYS A 410 38.46 -0.72 17.69
N TRP A 411 38.45 -0.94 16.38
CA TRP A 411 38.60 0.13 15.38
C TRP A 411 37.31 0.90 15.12
N TYR A 412 36.19 0.18 14.99
CA TYR A 412 34.89 0.76 14.62
C TYR A 412 33.91 0.90 15.79
N GLY A 413 34.24 0.37 16.97
CA GLY A 413 33.36 0.43 18.14
C GLY A 413 32.12 -0.46 18.05
N LYS A 414 31.98 -1.29 17.01
CA LYS A 414 30.86 -2.20 16.76
C LYS A 414 31.35 -3.63 16.58
N ASP A 415 30.60 -4.61 17.08
CA ASP A 415 30.92 -6.03 16.84
C ASP A 415 30.78 -6.35 15.35
N LEU A 416 31.67 -7.21 14.83
CA LEU A 416 31.59 -7.69 13.45
C LEU A 416 30.45 -8.70 13.35
N ASP A 417 29.24 -8.21 13.12
CA ASP A 417 28.07 -9.04 12.94
C ASP A 417 27.99 -9.52 11.49
N TYR A 418 28.43 -10.76 11.26
CA TYR A 418 28.41 -11.39 9.95
C TYR A 418 27.58 -12.68 10.02
N PRO A 419 26.45 -12.77 9.29
CA PRO A 419 25.50 -13.89 9.44
C PRO A 419 25.99 -15.24 8.88
N GLY A 420 27.19 -15.30 8.28
CA GLY A 420 27.75 -16.51 7.66
C GLY A 420 29.08 -16.98 8.26
N LYS A 421 29.69 -17.98 7.62
CA LYS A 421 31.06 -18.39 7.95
C LYS A 421 32.02 -17.32 7.42
N LEU A 422 32.58 -16.51 8.32
CA LEU A 422 33.56 -15.46 8.00
C LEU A 422 34.71 -15.95 7.11
N THR A 423 35.15 -17.20 7.30
CA THR A 423 36.19 -17.84 6.47
C THR A 423 35.80 -18.03 5.01
N THR A 424 34.52 -18.16 4.68
CA THR A 424 34.06 -18.26 3.29
C THR A 424 34.07 -16.88 2.64
N PHE A 425 33.53 -15.89 3.34
CA PHE A 425 33.55 -14.49 2.90
C PHE A 425 34.96 -13.97 2.63
N LEU A 426 35.90 -14.24 3.54
CA LEU A 426 37.29 -13.81 3.40
C LEU A 426 38.03 -14.45 2.22
N LYS A 427 37.58 -15.60 1.69
CA LYS A 427 38.16 -16.22 0.49
C LYS A 427 37.78 -15.48 -0.79
N ASP A 428 36.63 -14.82 -0.77
CA ASP A 428 36.06 -14.16 -1.93
C ASP A 428 36.49 -12.69 -2.02
N LEU A 429 37.18 -12.15 -1.00
CA LEU A 429 37.71 -10.79 -1.02
C LEU A 429 38.97 -10.71 -1.90
N PRO A 430 39.01 -9.79 -2.88
CA PRO A 430 40.18 -9.63 -3.74
C PRO A 430 41.37 -9.11 -2.91
N GLY A 431 42.54 -9.75 -3.10
CA GLY A 431 43.79 -9.35 -2.42
C GLY A 431 44.00 -9.92 -1.02
N VAL A 432 43.05 -10.70 -0.49
CA VAL A 432 43.19 -11.37 0.81
C VAL A 432 43.57 -12.84 0.59
N GLU A 433 44.81 -13.20 0.93
CA GLU A 433 45.23 -14.61 0.96
C GLU A 433 45.01 -15.21 2.36
N LEU A 434 44.15 -16.21 2.45
CA LEU A 434 43.95 -16.99 3.68
C LEU A 434 45.14 -17.94 3.89
N ILE A 435 46.12 -17.47 4.65
CA ILE A 435 47.23 -18.31 5.11
C ILE A 435 46.67 -19.30 6.15
N HIS A 436 46.45 -20.54 5.71
CA HIS A 436 46.09 -21.61 6.62
C HIS A 436 47.35 -21.98 7.39
N ASP A 437 47.33 -21.77 8.70
CA ASP A 437 48.48 -22.07 9.56
C ASP A 437 48.67 -23.59 9.69
N ILE A 438 49.21 -24.21 8.65
CA ILE A 438 49.72 -25.59 8.65
C ILE A 438 51.08 -25.63 9.40
N SER A 439 51.64 -24.46 9.74
CA SER A 439 53.01 -24.31 10.25
C SER A 439 53.16 -24.39 11.76
N ALA A 440 52.07 -24.48 12.52
CA ALA A 440 52.11 -24.69 13.97
C ALA A 440 52.76 -26.04 14.41
N ARG A 441 53.25 -26.86 13.48
CA ARG A 441 53.96 -28.13 13.75
C ARG A 441 55.46 -28.17 13.42
N PHE A 442 56.09 -27.11 12.90
CA PHE A 442 57.53 -27.17 12.57
C PHE A 442 58.39 -26.11 13.28
N PRO A 443 59.58 -26.50 13.83
CA PRO A 443 60.48 -25.57 14.53
C PRO A 443 61.04 -24.47 13.62
N SER A 444 61.41 -23.34 14.23
CA SER A 444 61.77 -22.06 13.59
C SER A 444 62.91 -22.07 12.56
N TRP A 445 63.71 -23.13 12.48
CA TRP A 445 64.87 -23.20 11.59
C TRP A 445 64.52 -23.51 10.11
N ILE A 446 63.31 -23.98 9.82
CA ILE A 446 62.84 -24.22 8.43
C ILE A 446 62.39 -22.93 7.73
N ARG A 447 62.14 -21.83 8.48
CA ARG A 447 61.59 -20.57 7.94
C ARG A 447 62.53 -19.78 7.02
N ARG A 448 63.79 -20.20 6.85
CA ARG A 448 64.79 -19.40 6.11
C ARG A 448 65.09 -19.90 4.68
N ALA A 449 64.41 -20.93 4.19
CA ALA A 449 64.80 -21.62 2.95
C ALA A 449 63.81 -21.52 1.77
N THR A 450 62.79 -20.65 1.80
CA THR A 450 61.85 -20.56 0.66
C THR A 450 61.43 -19.12 0.40
N ALA A 451 62.40 -18.32 -0.04
CA ALA A 451 62.16 -17.11 -0.80
C ALA A 451 62.58 -17.39 -2.26
N LEU A 452 61.73 -16.95 -3.21
CA LEU A 452 61.88 -16.94 -4.68
C LEU A 452 61.38 -18.19 -5.45
N ALA A 453 60.18 -18.09 -6.03
CA ALA A 453 59.88 -18.45 -7.43
C ALA A 453 58.48 -17.95 -7.84
N PRO A 454 58.29 -17.35 -9.02
CA PRO A 454 56.97 -17.09 -9.57
C PRO A 454 56.50 -18.30 -10.39
N ILE A 455 55.24 -18.73 -10.22
CA ILE A 455 54.61 -19.69 -11.12
C ILE A 455 53.29 -19.08 -11.62
N THR A 456 53.28 -18.71 -12.88
CA THR A 456 52.09 -18.44 -13.68
C THR A 456 51.50 -19.77 -14.14
N ASN A 457 50.22 -20.03 -13.88
CA ASN A 457 49.51 -21.19 -14.43
C ASN A 457 48.31 -20.75 -15.30
N PRO A 458 48.43 -20.76 -16.64
CA PRO A 458 47.43 -20.21 -17.55
C PRO A 458 46.21 -21.11 -17.80
N ARG A 459 46.00 -22.19 -17.02
CA ARG A 459 44.85 -23.10 -17.22
C ARG A 459 43.57 -22.70 -16.48
N VAL A 460 43.63 -21.81 -15.51
CA VAL A 460 42.43 -21.40 -14.74
C VAL A 460 41.63 -20.27 -15.44
N ALA A 461 42.29 -19.47 -16.28
CA ALA A 461 41.64 -18.38 -17.02
C ALA A 461 40.71 -18.85 -18.16
N ALA A 462 40.92 -20.08 -18.69
CA ALA A 462 40.14 -20.58 -19.82
C ALA A 462 38.82 -21.25 -19.42
N ASP A 463 38.67 -21.71 -18.17
CA ASP A 463 37.47 -22.42 -17.72
C ASP A 463 36.41 -21.48 -17.13
N VAL A 464 36.82 -20.33 -16.57
CA VAL A 464 35.88 -19.31 -16.06
C VAL A 464 35.16 -18.57 -17.19
N HIS A 465 35.81 -18.37 -18.34
CA HIS A 465 35.18 -17.73 -19.50
C HIS A 465 34.20 -18.65 -20.25
N ARG A 466 34.32 -19.98 -20.09
CA ARG A 466 33.42 -20.97 -20.71
C ARG A 466 32.13 -21.15 -19.91
N ILE A 467 32.16 -20.95 -18.60
CA ILE A 467 30.98 -21.07 -17.72
C ILE A 467 30.06 -19.85 -17.83
N LEU A 468 30.59 -18.68 -18.18
CA LEU A 468 29.82 -17.43 -18.27
C LEU A 468 29.13 -17.17 -19.63
N GLN A 469 29.30 -18.04 -20.64
CA GLN A 469 28.72 -17.84 -21.99
C GLN A 469 27.78 -18.97 -22.47
N GLY A 470 27.46 -19.95 -21.64
CA GLY A 470 26.63 -21.10 -22.03
C GLY A 470 25.18 -21.04 -21.53
N ALA A 471 24.37 -20.11 -22.02
CA ALA A 471 22.91 -20.13 -21.79
C ALA A 471 22.13 -19.53 -22.97
N ALA A 472 22.19 -20.18 -24.13
CA ALA A 472 21.18 -20.04 -25.19
C ALA A 472 21.27 -21.22 -26.20
N ALA A 473 20.13 -21.90 -26.40
CA ALA A 473 19.81 -22.85 -27.49
C ALA A 473 20.54 -24.23 -27.43
N GLU A 474 19.98 -25.42 -27.71
CA GLU A 474 18.73 -25.89 -28.34
C GLU A 474 18.58 -27.45 -28.14
N PRO A 475 17.82 -28.29 -28.92
CA PRO A 475 16.70 -29.12 -28.42
C PRO A 475 16.88 -30.66 -28.49
N ALA A 476 15.92 -31.42 -27.93
CA ALA A 476 15.58 -32.82 -28.29
C ALA A 476 14.15 -33.13 -27.78
N SER A 477 13.11 -33.37 -28.59
CA SER A 477 12.80 -34.46 -29.55
C SER A 477 12.15 -35.72 -28.93
N ALA A 478 10.87 -35.90 -29.33
CA ALA A 478 10.11 -37.14 -29.62
C ALA A 478 9.60 -38.07 -28.49
N ALA A 479 8.26 -38.21 -28.35
CA ALA A 479 7.39 -39.22 -29.01
C ALA A 479 5.92 -39.14 -28.45
N PRO A 480 4.92 -39.93 -28.91
CA PRO A 480 3.95 -39.53 -29.94
C PRO A 480 2.48 -39.55 -29.47
N SER A 481 1.62 -38.68 -30.04
CA SER A 481 0.16 -38.85 -29.90
C SER A 481 -0.59 -38.53 -31.18
N ARG A 482 -1.38 -39.54 -31.58
CA ARG A 482 -2.38 -39.66 -32.64
C ARG A 482 -3.13 -38.37 -32.99
N SER A 483 -3.10 -37.99 -34.27
CA SER A 483 -4.07 -37.10 -34.91
C SER A 483 -4.97 -37.89 -35.86
N VAL A 484 -6.28 -37.80 -35.63
CA VAL A 484 -7.36 -38.27 -36.49
C VAL A 484 -7.68 -37.15 -37.48
N SER A 485 -7.64 -37.44 -38.79
CA SER A 485 -8.23 -36.60 -39.84
C SER A 485 -9.76 -36.61 -39.76
N PRO A 486 -10.42 -35.56 -40.25
CA PRO A 486 -11.36 -35.82 -41.34
C PRO A 486 -11.24 -34.88 -42.54
N ASP A 487 -11.81 -35.40 -43.63
CA ASP A 487 -11.87 -34.98 -45.03
C ASP A 487 -12.25 -33.51 -45.32
N PRO A 488 -11.78 -32.98 -46.47
CA PRO A 488 -12.27 -31.74 -47.07
C PRO A 488 -13.39 -32.02 -48.08
N THR A 489 -14.61 -31.56 -47.82
CA THR A 489 -15.63 -31.44 -48.88
C THR A 489 -16.59 -30.30 -48.56
N ALA A 490 -16.37 -29.11 -49.15
CA ALA A 490 -17.43 -28.20 -49.60
C ALA A 490 -16.83 -26.91 -50.20
N ALA A 491 -17.41 -26.48 -51.31
CA ALA A 491 -16.98 -25.41 -52.21
C ALA A 491 -17.06 -23.98 -51.62
N PRO A 492 -16.34 -23.01 -52.22
CA PRO A 492 -16.31 -21.63 -51.75
C PRO A 492 -17.52 -20.81 -52.23
N TRP A 493 -18.11 -20.04 -51.31
CA TRP A 493 -19.02 -18.94 -51.62
C TRP A 493 -18.27 -17.61 -51.42
N THR A 494 -18.17 -16.82 -52.49
CA THR A 494 -17.85 -15.39 -52.44
C THR A 494 -19.09 -14.60 -52.03
N PRO A 495 -18.94 -13.48 -51.31
CA PRO A 495 -19.34 -12.23 -51.96
C PRO A 495 -18.52 -10.97 -51.61
N ALA A 496 -18.53 -10.08 -52.62
CA ALA A 496 -18.62 -8.62 -52.59
C ALA A 496 -17.49 -7.77 -51.96
N ALA A 497 -16.79 -7.07 -52.87
CA ALA A 497 -15.95 -5.91 -52.63
C ALA A 497 -16.77 -4.62 -52.41
N ALA A 498 -16.30 -3.74 -51.52
CA ALA A 498 -16.55 -2.29 -51.49
C ALA A 498 -15.48 -1.60 -50.59
N PRO A 499 -15.30 -0.27 -50.63
CA PRO A 499 -14.19 0.36 -51.34
C PRO A 499 -13.14 1.03 -50.44
N ALA A 500 -12.00 1.34 -51.06
CA ALA A 500 -10.84 2.01 -50.48
C ALA A 500 -11.13 3.42 -49.93
N VAL A 501 -10.51 3.73 -48.79
CA VAL A 501 -10.43 5.07 -48.18
C VAL A 501 -8.95 5.51 -48.17
N PRO A 502 -8.63 6.77 -48.52
CA PRO A 502 -7.25 7.19 -48.79
C PRO A 502 -6.44 7.46 -47.52
N ALA A 503 -5.12 7.21 -47.65
CA ALA A 503 -4.10 7.43 -46.63
C ALA A 503 -3.91 8.92 -46.29
N PHE A 504 -3.94 9.24 -44.99
CA PHE A 504 -3.56 10.55 -44.46
C PHE A 504 -2.05 10.63 -44.23
N HIS A 505 -1.44 11.69 -44.75
CA HIS A 505 -0.04 12.04 -44.56
C HIS A 505 0.25 12.42 -43.09
N SER A 506 1.32 11.85 -42.54
CA SER A 506 1.88 12.22 -41.23
C SER A 506 2.90 13.35 -41.41
N HIS A 507 2.72 14.47 -40.72
CA HIS A 507 3.76 15.48 -40.53
C HIS A 507 4.65 15.13 -39.32
N PRO A 508 5.96 15.42 -39.37
CA PRO A 508 6.89 15.12 -38.29
C PRO A 508 6.94 16.29 -37.29
N GLY A 509 6.82 15.98 -36.00
CA GLY A 509 6.96 16.96 -34.93
C GLY A 509 7.64 16.38 -33.70
N MET A 510 8.51 17.22 -33.13
CA MET A 510 8.99 17.24 -31.74
C MET A 510 10.28 16.48 -31.39
N TYR A 511 11.34 17.28 -31.24
CA TYR A 511 12.56 16.98 -30.50
C TYR A 511 12.24 16.90 -28.99
N SER A 512 12.61 15.79 -28.35
CA SER A 512 12.55 15.64 -26.89
C SER A 512 13.74 16.34 -26.23
N TRP A 513 13.48 17.29 -25.34
CA TRP A 513 14.50 17.84 -24.44
C TRP A 513 14.76 16.86 -23.29
N ARG A 514 15.95 16.24 -23.25
CA ARG A 514 16.46 15.56 -22.04
C ARG A 514 17.07 16.60 -21.11
N ALA A 515 16.62 16.62 -19.86
CA ALA A 515 17.26 17.37 -18.78
C ALA A 515 18.65 16.78 -18.47
N PRO A 516 19.68 17.61 -18.24
CA PRO A 516 20.98 17.14 -17.75
C PRO A 516 20.94 16.82 -16.25
N PRO A 517 21.78 15.87 -15.77
CA PRO A 517 21.84 15.50 -14.35
C PRO A 517 22.46 16.61 -13.48
N PRO A 518 22.09 16.69 -12.18
CA PRO A 518 22.63 17.69 -11.26
C PRO A 518 24.10 17.42 -10.92
N SER A 519 24.88 18.49 -10.83
CA SER A 519 26.28 18.49 -10.40
C SER A 519 26.42 18.23 -8.89
N PRO A 520 27.52 17.58 -8.45
CA PRO A 520 27.73 17.25 -7.04
C PRO A 520 28.09 18.48 -6.20
N VAL A 521 27.45 18.59 -5.03
CA VAL A 521 27.69 19.62 -4.01
C VAL A 521 28.95 19.24 -3.20
N PRO A 522 29.89 20.16 -2.91
CA PRO A 522 31.04 19.87 -2.06
C PRO A 522 30.61 19.76 -0.59
N MET A 523 30.89 18.61 0.02
CA MET A 523 30.72 18.34 1.46
C MET A 523 31.68 19.22 2.28
N GLY A 524 31.13 20.24 2.95
CA GLY A 524 31.84 21.00 3.97
C GLY A 524 32.03 20.15 5.24
N ALA A 525 33.22 20.22 5.82
CA ALA A 525 33.63 19.48 7.00
C ALA A 525 32.67 19.68 8.19
N TYR A 526 32.06 18.59 8.65
CA TYR A 526 31.33 18.53 9.90
C TYR A 526 32.31 18.57 11.08
N VAL A 527 32.31 19.66 11.84
CA VAL A 527 32.96 19.72 13.16
C VAL A 527 31.91 19.34 14.21
N MET A 528 32.12 18.22 14.89
CA MET A 528 31.26 17.72 15.97
C MET A 528 31.32 18.65 17.19
N PRO A 529 30.18 19.06 17.78
CA PRO A 529 30.16 19.73 19.07
C PRO A 529 30.39 18.73 20.22
N PRO A 530 31.02 19.16 21.33
CA PRO A 530 31.31 18.30 22.47
C PRO A 530 30.02 17.91 23.24
N PRO A 531 30.02 16.75 23.93
CA PRO A 531 28.84 16.21 24.61
C PRO A 531 28.46 17.05 25.84
N LEU A 532 27.15 17.28 26.00
CA LEU A 532 26.57 17.92 27.17
C LEU A 532 26.60 16.98 28.40
N PRO A 533 26.73 17.52 29.62
CA PRO A 533 26.76 16.74 30.85
C PRO A 533 25.39 16.13 31.20
N VAL A 534 25.41 14.87 31.61
CA VAL A 534 24.26 14.07 32.06
C VAL A 534 23.78 14.55 33.44
N PRO A 535 22.49 14.85 33.65
CA PRO A 535 21.98 15.17 34.98
C PRO A 535 21.85 13.90 35.84
N LEU A 536 22.44 13.94 37.03
CA LEU A 536 22.29 12.94 38.08
C LEU A 536 20.83 12.88 38.57
N LEU A 537 20.21 11.70 38.47
CA LEU A 537 18.91 11.40 39.07
C LEU A 537 19.03 11.26 40.60
N PRO A 538 18.08 11.79 41.39
CA PRO A 538 18.05 11.58 42.83
C PRO A 538 17.52 10.18 43.19
N ALA A 539 18.11 9.60 44.24
CA ALA A 539 17.77 8.29 44.79
C ALA A 539 16.32 8.23 45.33
N PRO A 540 15.64 7.06 45.25
CA PRO A 540 14.30 6.90 45.77
C PRO A 540 14.31 6.83 47.31
N LEU A 541 13.53 7.70 47.94
CA LEU A 541 13.22 7.67 49.36
C LEU A 541 12.38 6.44 49.70
N LEU A 542 12.87 5.64 50.64
CA LEU A 542 12.16 4.55 51.32
C LEU A 542 10.93 5.09 52.04
N ASN A 543 9.77 4.50 51.75
CA ASN A 543 8.50 4.80 52.42
C ASN A 543 8.12 3.59 53.30
N PRO A 544 8.09 3.71 54.65
CA PRO A 544 7.63 2.65 55.52
C PRO A 544 6.18 2.93 55.93
N PHE A 545 5.21 2.19 55.37
CA PHE A 545 3.85 2.18 55.89
C PHE A 545 3.44 0.80 56.42
N VAL A 546 2.99 0.88 57.65
CA VAL A 546 2.69 -0.17 58.63
C VAL A 546 1.35 -0.85 58.30
N LEU A 547 1.34 -2.18 58.39
CA LEU A 547 0.14 -3.02 58.34
C LEU A 547 -0.72 -2.78 59.59
N GLN A 548 -2.02 -2.51 59.40
CA GLN A 548 -3.05 -2.74 60.43
C GLN A 548 -4.13 -3.71 59.91
N PRO A 549 -4.66 -4.60 60.78
CA PRO A 549 -5.67 -5.59 60.41
C PRO A 549 -7.09 -5.03 60.52
N VAL A 550 -7.95 -5.35 59.54
CA VAL A 550 -9.39 -5.04 59.54
C VAL A 550 -10.18 -6.27 60.02
N PRO A 551 -11.22 -6.12 60.87
CA PRO A 551 -11.90 -7.23 61.54
C PRO A 551 -12.95 -7.92 60.67
N GLN A 552 -13.12 -9.22 60.90
CA GLN A 552 -14.17 -10.06 60.30
C GLN A 552 -15.56 -9.70 60.85
N ALA A 553 -16.50 -9.38 59.96
CA ALA A 553 -17.92 -9.32 60.26
C ALA A 553 -18.65 -10.56 59.69
N ARG A 554 -19.14 -11.40 60.60
CA ARG A 554 -20.18 -12.42 60.36
C ARG A 554 -21.50 -11.76 59.96
N ARG A 555 -22.19 -12.28 58.92
CA ARG A 555 -23.66 -12.31 58.77
C ARG A 555 -24.01 -13.21 57.57
N SER A 556 -24.40 -14.46 57.83
CA SER A 556 -25.77 -14.97 58.02
C SER A 556 -26.49 -15.31 56.71
N ARG A 557 -26.66 -16.62 56.52
CA ARG A 557 -27.55 -17.34 55.60
C ARG A 557 -28.85 -16.59 55.30
N ASN A 558 -29.24 -16.56 54.02
CA ASN A 558 -30.64 -16.77 53.68
C ASN A 558 -30.80 -17.55 52.37
N ARG A 559 -31.43 -18.72 52.48
CA ARG A 559 -31.83 -19.61 51.38
C ARG A 559 -33.12 -19.05 50.77
N GLY A 560 -33.08 -18.67 49.50
CA GLY A 560 -34.27 -18.36 48.69
C GLY A 560 -34.43 -19.37 47.57
N LYS A 561 -35.29 -20.36 47.79
CA LYS A 561 -35.71 -21.41 46.85
C LYS A 561 -36.84 -20.84 45.99
N LYS A 562 -36.70 -20.75 44.67
CA LYS A 562 -37.85 -20.57 43.76
C LYS A 562 -37.71 -21.51 42.56
N ASN A 563 -38.59 -22.53 42.59
CA ASN A 563 -38.99 -23.33 41.46
C ASN A 563 -39.85 -22.46 40.53
N GLY A 564 -39.66 -22.58 39.22
CA GLY A 564 -40.56 -22.07 38.20
C GLY A 564 -40.70 -23.12 37.11
N LYS A 565 -41.77 -23.93 37.20
CA LYS A 565 -42.20 -24.89 36.19
C LYS A 565 -42.90 -24.15 35.03
N ASN A 566 -42.68 -24.71 33.84
CA ASN A 566 -43.53 -24.81 32.65
C ASN A 566 -44.91 -24.14 32.71
N GLU A 567 -45.25 -23.45 31.63
CA GLU A 567 -46.57 -23.59 31.02
C GLU A 567 -46.48 -23.46 29.49
N VAL A 568 -46.85 -24.56 28.84
CA VAL A 568 -47.20 -24.69 27.42
C VAL A 568 -48.71 -24.45 27.36
N CYS A 569 -49.17 -23.54 26.52
CA CYS A 569 -50.57 -23.50 26.09
C CYS A 569 -50.65 -23.46 24.57
N VAL A 570 -51.10 -24.59 24.03
CA VAL A 570 -51.67 -24.78 22.69
C VAL A 570 -53.19 -24.75 22.85
N SER A 571 -53.88 -24.39 21.75
CA SER A 571 -55.27 -24.70 21.37
C SER A 571 -56.46 -23.91 21.96
N GLU A 572 -57.15 -23.25 21.01
CA GLU A 572 -58.55 -23.48 20.59
C GLU A 572 -59.69 -22.49 20.93
N PHE A 573 -60.39 -22.12 19.84
CA PHE A 573 -61.81 -21.78 19.67
C PHE A 573 -62.47 -20.69 20.53
N MET A 574 -62.57 -19.47 19.97
CA MET A 574 -63.81 -18.94 19.36
C MET A 574 -63.51 -17.69 18.53
#